data_AF-A0A6L8VHP5-F1
#
_entry.id   AF-A0A6L8VHP5-F1
#
_cell.length_a   1.000
_cell.length_b   1.000
_cell.length_c   1.000
_cell.angle_alpha   90.00
_cell.angle_beta   90.00
_cell.angle_gamma   90.00
#
_symmetry.space_group_name_H-M   'P 1'
#
loop_
_entity.id
_entity.type
_entity.pdbx_description
1 polymer ?
#
loop_
_entity_poly.entity_id
_entity_poly.type
_entity_poly.pdbx_seq_one_letter_code
_entity_poly.pdbx_strand_id
1 'polypeptide(L)'
;MPTPKSDRLRLDCADAGLEIDLARGVLTDLWFSHAGRVIRPLHRAHWVGQAVPAGLAPVEAGLEGDFLSAPFGRDDVEPGGPIHGPSANTAWRVLSVSEAPGAAEAVLELVAPVRGARIVKHLQLVGGVPFLRQTHRIEGGSGSLTLAHHPMIRFAGRGWLSFSPKRAALTGLHVEPGRHRLVPGARSEDLGALPGVGGAVSLFEYPQGDWAACGTHAEPIHMSYVKQNGRELGPAGPLGHEDFLTLVEAAGSGLGWTAALREAEDDLVLVLKDPAELPVTMLWLSNGGRDAAPWDGRHRGVLGIEDGITAGDEGNRAAAGVNRVAAEGAASCLALAPGRVHVVRHLLGAVPRPAGWTLVTDVRVAGEKLVLTGAGGEVSVAYAGPF
;
A
#
# COMPACT_ATOMS: atom_id res chain seq x y z
N MET A 1 -13.13 -29.07 -13.93
CA MET A 1 -13.65 -27.86 -13.27
C MET A 1 -13.64 -26.76 -14.31
N PRO A 2 -14.72 -25.96 -14.46
CA PRO A 2 -14.73 -24.90 -15.46
C PRO A 2 -13.68 -23.85 -15.06
N THR A 3 -12.70 -23.64 -15.92
CA THR A 3 -11.76 -22.52 -15.85
C THR A 3 -12.58 -21.23 -15.91
N PRO A 4 -12.39 -20.25 -15.00
CA PRO A 4 -13.08 -18.98 -15.11
C PRO A 4 -12.82 -18.38 -16.50
N LYS A 5 -13.89 -17.92 -17.16
CA LYS A 5 -13.86 -17.35 -18.52
C LYS A 5 -13.13 -16.00 -18.60
N SER A 6 -12.60 -15.50 -17.50
CA SER A 6 -11.78 -14.29 -17.44
C SER A 6 -10.70 -14.44 -16.37
N ASP A 7 -9.52 -13.83 -16.58
CA ASP A 7 -8.45 -13.71 -15.59
C ASP A 7 -8.81 -12.75 -14.43
N ARG A 8 -10.10 -12.47 -14.24
CA ARG A 8 -10.64 -11.57 -13.22
C ARG A 8 -11.69 -12.29 -12.39
N LEU A 9 -11.73 -12.00 -11.09
CA LEU A 9 -12.79 -12.39 -10.17
C LEU A 9 -13.38 -11.12 -9.54
N ARG A 10 -14.70 -11.02 -9.51
CA ARG A 10 -15.43 -9.95 -8.83
C ARG A 10 -16.20 -10.54 -7.67
N LEU A 11 -16.29 -9.78 -6.58
CA LEU A 11 -17.10 -10.09 -5.41
C LEU A 11 -17.84 -8.82 -5.01
N ASP A 12 -19.11 -8.94 -4.65
CA ASP A 12 -19.86 -7.85 -4.04
C ASP A 12 -20.84 -8.33 -2.97
N CYS A 13 -21.07 -7.46 -1.98
CA CYS A 13 -22.14 -7.63 -1.01
C CYS A 13 -22.70 -6.26 -0.65
N ALA A 14 -24.03 -6.14 -0.54
CA ALA A 14 -24.79 -4.95 -0.12
C ALA A 14 -24.25 -3.58 -0.59
N ASP A 15 -23.24 -3.07 0.12
CA ASP A 15 -22.64 -1.75 0.03
C ASP A 15 -21.12 -1.77 -0.25
N ALA A 16 -20.54 -2.90 -0.65
CA ALA A 16 -19.12 -3.03 -0.97
C ALA A 16 -18.87 -4.02 -2.11
N GLY A 17 -17.75 -3.83 -2.82
CA GLY A 17 -17.32 -4.78 -3.83
C GLY A 17 -15.84 -4.63 -4.20
N LEU A 18 -15.30 -5.66 -4.83
CA LEU A 18 -13.93 -5.69 -5.30
C LEU A 18 -13.79 -6.43 -6.63
N GLU A 19 -12.67 -6.19 -7.31
CA GLU A 19 -12.18 -6.99 -8.43
C GLU A 19 -10.73 -7.39 -8.17
N ILE A 20 -10.37 -8.65 -8.46
CA ILE A 20 -9.00 -9.15 -8.42
C ILE A 20 -8.56 -9.71 -9.77
N ASP A 21 -7.35 -9.33 -10.19
CA ASP A 21 -6.57 -9.98 -11.25
C ASP A 21 -6.06 -11.33 -10.78
N LEU A 22 -6.60 -12.42 -11.32
CA LEU A 22 -6.14 -13.77 -11.00
C LEU A 22 -4.80 -14.10 -11.65
N ALA A 23 -4.35 -13.37 -12.67
CA ALA A 23 -3.04 -13.60 -13.29
C ALA A 23 -1.88 -13.06 -12.46
N ARG A 24 -2.16 -12.14 -11.51
CA ARG A 24 -1.14 -11.47 -10.67
C ARG A 24 -1.46 -11.45 -9.18
N GLY A 25 -2.72 -11.67 -8.79
CA GLY A 25 -3.20 -11.53 -7.41
C GLY A 25 -3.45 -10.09 -6.96
N VAL A 26 -3.60 -9.17 -7.91
CA VAL A 26 -3.72 -7.72 -7.69
C VAL A 26 -5.20 -7.33 -7.57
N LEU A 27 -5.60 -6.69 -6.49
CA LEU A 27 -6.89 -6.03 -6.39
C LEU A 27 -6.92 -4.82 -7.32
N THR A 28 -7.81 -4.81 -8.29
CA THR A 28 -7.88 -3.77 -9.35
C THR A 28 -9.06 -2.82 -9.20
N ASP A 29 -10.05 -3.20 -8.41
CA ASP A 29 -11.09 -2.30 -7.92
C ASP A 29 -11.42 -2.68 -6.48
N LEU A 30 -11.74 -1.67 -5.67
CA LEU A 30 -12.31 -1.81 -4.35
C LEU A 30 -13.22 -0.61 -4.17
N TRP A 31 -14.47 -0.83 -3.80
CA TRP A 31 -15.42 0.25 -3.59
C TRP A 31 -16.29 -0.01 -2.37
N PHE A 32 -16.68 1.09 -1.72
CA PHE A 32 -17.63 1.12 -0.60
C PHE A 32 -18.68 2.19 -0.87
N SER A 33 -19.95 1.88 -0.59
CA SER A 33 -21.10 2.79 -0.71
C SER A 33 -21.51 3.28 0.67
N HIS A 34 -21.56 4.60 0.86
CA HIS A 34 -22.05 5.23 2.08
C HIS A 34 -23.14 6.23 1.73
N ALA A 35 -24.37 5.95 2.19
CA ALA A 35 -25.53 6.81 1.96
C ALA A 35 -25.70 7.24 0.48
N GLY A 36 -25.42 6.33 -0.46
CA GLY A 36 -25.51 6.57 -1.91
C GLY A 36 -24.24 7.13 -2.57
N ARG A 37 -23.21 7.49 -1.81
CA ARG A 37 -21.90 7.89 -2.33
C ARG A 37 -20.97 6.69 -2.42
N VAL A 38 -20.37 6.47 -3.59
CA VAL A 38 -19.38 5.40 -3.81
C VAL A 38 -17.97 5.95 -3.70
N ILE A 39 -17.14 5.33 -2.87
CA ILE A 39 -15.72 5.64 -2.69
C ILE A 39 -14.87 4.53 -3.30
N ARG A 40 -13.86 4.89 -4.10
CA ARG A 40 -12.85 4.00 -4.67
C ARG A 40 -11.46 4.47 -4.24
N PRO A 41 -10.83 3.86 -3.22
CA PRO A 41 -9.59 4.39 -2.66
C PRO A 41 -8.37 4.09 -3.55
N LEU A 42 -8.42 2.98 -4.30
CA LEU A 42 -7.28 2.41 -5.00
C LEU A 42 -6.85 3.22 -6.24
N HIS A 43 -5.54 3.34 -6.42
CA HIS A 43 -4.91 3.99 -7.57
C HIS A 43 -4.74 3.02 -8.74
N ARG A 44 -4.80 3.53 -9.97
CA ARG A 44 -4.36 2.83 -11.17
C ARG A 44 -3.44 3.72 -11.98
N ALA A 45 -2.25 3.22 -12.30
CA ALA A 45 -1.28 3.99 -13.06
C ALA A 45 -1.78 4.25 -14.48
N HIS A 46 -1.39 5.40 -15.04
CA HIS A 46 -1.92 5.89 -16.31
C HIS A 46 -1.51 5.03 -17.52
N TRP A 47 -0.43 4.25 -17.41
CA TRP A 47 0.05 3.33 -18.45
C TRP A 47 -0.60 1.95 -18.41
N VAL A 48 -1.43 1.62 -17.41
CA VAL A 48 -2.04 0.29 -17.32
C VAL A 48 -2.97 0.04 -18.53
N GLY A 49 -2.64 -0.98 -19.32
CA GLY A 49 -3.31 -1.29 -20.58
C GLY A 49 -2.66 -0.67 -21.82
N GLN A 50 -1.53 0.03 -21.66
CA GLN A 50 -0.71 0.58 -22.75
C GLN A 50 0.57 -0.24 -22.94
N ALA A 51 1.30 0.03 -24.03
CA ALA A 51 2.62 -0.53 -24.22
C ALA A 51 3.61 0.09 -23.22
N VAL A 52 4.39 -0.77 -22.55
CA VAL A 52 5.44 -0.36 -21.61
C VAL A 52 6.82 -0.85 -22.10
N PRO A 53 7.92 -0.27 -21.63
CA PRO A 53 9.26 -0.76 -21.96
C PRO A 53 9.43 -2.26 -21.66
N ALA A 54 10.28 -2.93 -22.44
CA ALA A 54 10.61 -4.32 -22.18
C ALA A 54 11.41 -4.45 -20.87
N GLY A 55 11.16 -5.53 -20.12
CA GLY A 55 11.93 -5.86 -18.91
C GLY A 55 11.33 -5.35 -17.60
N LEU A 56 10.22 -4.58 -17.62
CA LEU A 56 9.44 -4.32 -16.41
C LEU A 56 8.85 -5.62 -15.86
N ALA A 57 8.80 -5.74 -14.52
CA ALA A 57 8.05 -6.82 -13.90
C ALA A 57 6.55 -6.69 -14.22
N PRO A 58 5.80 -7.79 -14.33
CA PRO A 58 4.35 -7.75 -14.55
C PRO A 58 3.57 -6.83 -13.60
N VAL A 59 3.98 -6.75 -12.34
CA VAL A 59 3.37 -5.86 -11.33
C VAL A 59 3.58 -4.38 -11.68
N GLU A 60 4.75 -3.99 -12.18
CA GLU A 60 5.05 -2.60 -12.56
C GLU A 60 4.42 -2.24 -13.91
N ALA A 61 4.42 -3.18 -14.87
CA ALA A 61 3.76 -3.02 -16.16
C ALA A 61 2.26 -2.76 -16.02
N GLY A 62 1.63 -3.39 -15.02
CA GLY A 62 0.22 -3.20 -14.67
C GLY A 62 0.01 -2.58 -13.30
N LEU A 63 0.81 -1.58 -12.91
CA LEU A 63 0.81 -1.01 -11.56
C LEU A 63 -0.56 -0.42 -11.17
N GLU A 64 -1.28 -1.12 -10.30
CA GLU A 64 -2.60 -0.71 -9.83
C GLU A 64 -2.98 -1.38 -8.50
N GLY A 65 -3.89 -0.72 -7.79
CA GLY A 65 -4.57 -1.13 -6.57
C GLY A 65 -3.69 -1.66 -5.44
N ASP A 66 -3.97 -2.89 -5.01
CA ASP A 66 -3.28 -3.53 -3.87
C ASP A 66 -2.83 -4.95 -4.24
N PHE A 67 -1.66 -5.33 -3.79
CA PHE A 67 -1.10 -6.66 -4.00
C PHE A 67 -0.26 -7.10 -2.81
N LEU A 68 -0.08 -8.42 -2.68
CA LEU A 68 0.88 -8.97 -1.74
C LEU A 68 2.25 -9.02 -2.41
N SER A 69 3.24 -8.38 -1.81
CA SER A 69 4.63 -8.52 -2.15
C SER A 69 5.28 -9.61 -1.30
N ALA A 70 5.74 -10.70 -1.90
CA ALA A 70 6.40 -11.81 -1.19
C ALA A 70 7.36 -12.57 -2.13
N PRO A 71 8.69 -12.38 -2.00
CA PRO A 71 9.37 -11.44 -1.09
C PRO A 71 9.05 -9.96 -1.33
N PHE A 72 9.31 -9.13 -0.32
CA PHE A 72 9.20 -7.67 -0.46
C PHE A 72 10.34 -7.11 -1.31
N GLY A 73 10.02 -6.18 -2.22
CA GLY A 73 11.01 -5.53 -3.09
C GLY A 73 11.79 -6.53 -3.94
N ARG A 74 13.10 -6.33 -4.08
CA ARG A 74 13.96 -7.23 -4.85
C ARG A 74 14.46 -8.36 -3.96
N ASP A 75 14.29 -9.60 -4.41
CA ASP A 75 14.90 -10.75 -3.71
C ASP A 75 16.37 -10.93 -4.12
N ASP A 76 17.25 -10.84 -3.13
CA ASP A 76 18.69 -11.02 -3.24
C ASP A 76 19.17 -12.40 -2.73
N VAL A 77 18.23 -13.27 -2.32
CA VAL A 77 18.48 -14.66 -1.93
C VAL A 77 18.23 -15.62 -3.10
N GLU A 78 17.11 -15.47 -3.80
CA GLU A 78 16.77 -16.22 -5.02
C GLU A 78 16.76 -15.25 -6.23
N PRO A 79 17.94 -14.88 -6.78
CA PRO A 79 18.02 -13.88 -7.83
C PRO A 79 17.37 -14.36 -9.14
N GLY A 80 16.79 -13.44 -9.89
CA GLY A 80 16.17 -13.70 -11.20
C GLY A 80 14.65 -13.72 -11.20
N GLY A 81 14.01 -13.69 -10.02
CA GLY A 81 12.58 -13.42 -9.89
C GLY A 81 12.21 -11.95 -10.13
N PRO A 82 10.91 -11.65 -10.37
CA PRO A 82 10.44 -10.29 -10.49
C PRO A 82 10.52 -9.54 -9.15
N ILE A 83 10.64 -8.21 -9.20
CA ILE A 83 10.45 -7.37 -8.02
C ILE A 83 9.04 -7.59 -7.44
N HIS A 84 8.92 -7.54 -6.13
CA HIS A 84 7.73 -7.91 -5.34
C HIS A 84 7.35 -9.40 -5.37
N GLY A 85 8.22 -10.24 -5.92
CA GLY A 85 8.13 -11.69 -5.86
C GLY A 85 6.96 -12.28 -6.66
N PRO A 86 6.83 -13.62 -6.66
CA PRO A 86 5.81 -14.31 -7.45
C PRO A 86 4.37 -13.94 -7.06
N SER A 87 4.12 -13.57 -5.80
CA SER A 87 2.77 -13.28 -5.30
C SER A 87 2.07 -12.08 -5.95
N ALA A 88 2.85 -11.14 -6.50
CA ALA A 88 2.35 -9.97 -7.23
C ALA A 88 2.47 -10.09 -8.76
N ASN A 89 3.08 -11.17 -9.25
CA ASN A 89 3.53 -11.29 -10.64
C ASN A 89 3.05 -12.58 -11.34
N THR A 90 2.39 -13.49 -10.63
CA THR A 90 2.00 -14.80 -11.15
C THR A 90 0.59 -15.19 -10.73
N ALA A 91 0.07 -16.23 -11.38
CA ALA A 91 -1.31 -16.62 -11.28
C ALA A 91 -1.70 -17.15 -9.89
N TRP A 92 -2.94 -16.87 -9.52
CA TRP A 92 -3.63 -17.37 -8.35
C TRP A 92 -4.78 -18.27 -8.79
N ARG A 93 -4.84 -19.46 -8.19
CA ARG A 93 -5.93 -20.42 -8.41
C ARG A 93 -7.04 -20.15 -7.40
N VAL A 94 -8.26 -20.00 -7.90
CA VAL A 94 -9.46 -19.93 -7.05
C VAL A 94 -9.70 -21.29 -6.40
N LEU A 95 -9.76 -21.32 -5.06
CA LEU A 95 -10.12 -22.50 -4.27
C LEU A 95 -11.61 -22.50 -3.92
N SER A 96 -12.15 -21.37 -3.52
CA SER A 96 -13.58 -21.19 -3.25
C SER A 96 -14.00 -19.74 -3.45
N VAL A 97 -15.29 -19.57 -3.75
CA VAL A 97 -16.00 -18.28 -3.79
C VAL A 97 -17.34 -18.48 -3.12
N SER A 98 -17.76 -17.54 -2.29
CA SER A 98 -19.07 -17.51 -1.66
C SER A 98 -19.60 -16.08 -1.66
N GLU A 99 -20.80 -15.89 -2.20
CA GLU A 99 -21.47 -14.59 -2.25
C GLU A 99 -22.88 -14.73 -1.70
N ALA A 100 -23.20 -13.89 -0.73
CA ALA A 100 -24.51 -13.75 -0.13
C ALA A 100 -24.82 -12.25 0.03
N PRO A 101 -26.09 -11.85 0.15
CA PRO A 101 -26.44 -10.43 0.24
C PRO A 101 -25.69 -9.65 1.34
N GLY A 102 -25.31 -10.32 2.45
CA GLY A 102 -24.61 -9.70 3.58
C GLY A 102 -23.11 -10.01 3.69
N ALA A 103 -22.53 -10.83 2.81
CA ALA A 103 -21.10 -11.14 2.85
C ALA A 103 -20.62 -11.73 1.52
N ALA A 104 -19.39 -11.42 1.12
CA ALA A 104 -18.75 -12.01 -0.05
C ALA A 104 -17.31 -12.40 0.27
N GLU A 105 -16.90 -13.58 -0.18
CA GLU A 105 -15.63 -14.20 0.16
C GLU A 105 -14.99 -14.94 -1.02
N ALA A 106 -13.66 -14.87 -1.10
CA ALA A 106 -12.89 -15.76 -1.97
C ALA A 106 -11.62 -16.26 -1.30
N VAL A 107 -11.31 -17.54 -1.52
CA VAL A 107 -10.05 -18.15 -1.11
C VAL A 107 -9.27 -18.49 -2.37
N LEU A 108 -8.04 -17.97 -2.45
CA LEU A 108 -7.14 -18.11 -3.59
C LEU A 108 -5.82 -18.70 -3.13
N GLU A 109 -5.18 -19.52 -3.96
CA GLU A 109 -3.85 -20.08 -3.71
C GLU A 109 -2.88 -19.63 -4.79
N LEU A 110 -1.73 -19.12 -4.38
CA LEU A 110 -0.66 -18.76 -5.30
C LEU A 110 -0.17 -20.02 -6.01
N VAL A 111 -0.10 -19.98 -7.35
CA VAL A 111 0.35 -21.13 -8.15
C VAL A 111 1.88 -21.27 -8.08
N ALA A 112 2.60 -20.16 -8.12
CA ALA A 112 4.06 -20.16 -8.06
C ALA A 112 4.58 -20.46 -6.63
N PRO A 113 5.66 -21.23 -6.49
CA PRO A 113 6.27 -21.44 -5.19
C PRO A 113 6.97 -20.16 -4.70
N VAL A 114 7.00 -19.96 -3.38
CA VAL A 114 7.82 -18.94 -2.72
C VAL A 114 8.66 -19.65 -1.66
N ARG A 115 9.92 -19.96 -1.97
CA ARG A 115 10.85 -20.69 -1.07
C ARG A 115 10.28 -22.00 -0.53
N GLY A 116 9.49 -22.68 -1.36
CA GLY A 116 8.76 -23.91 -1.02
C GLY A 116 7.57 -23.71 -0.07
N ALA A 117 7.23 -22.48 0.32
CA ALA A 117 6.03 -22.20 1.09
C ALA A 117 4.79 -22.14 0.19
N ARG A 118 3.67 -22.60 0.74
CA ARG A 118 2.35 -22.45 0.17
C ARG A 118 1.73 -21.16 0.69
N ILE A 119 1.22 -20.31 -0.23
CA ILE A 119 0.57 -19.04 0.13
C ILE A 119 -0.90 -19.08 -0.28
N VAL A 120 -1.79 -18.90 0.69
CA VAL A 120 -3.24 -18.80 0.50
C VAL A 120 -3.70 -17.40 0.88
N LYS A 121 -4.48 -16.76 0.02
CA LYS A 121 -5.13 -15.45 0.21
C LYS A 121 -6.61 -15.68 0.47
N HIS A 122 -7.14 -15.08 1.54
CA HIS A 122 -8.58 -14.97 1.81
C HIS A 122 -8.99 -13.51 1.74
N LEU A 123 -10.00 -13.23 0.91
CA LEU A 123 -10.65 -11.94 0.78
C LEU A 123 -12.05 -12.06 1.38
N GLN A 124 -12.44 -11.11 2.23
CA GLN A 124 -13.80 -11.05 2.79
C GLN A 124 -14.32 -9.61 2.83
N LEU A 125 -15.54 -9.45 2.33
CA LEU A 125 -16.41 -8.29 2.50
C LEU A 125 -17.59 -8.68 3.39
N VAL A 126 -18.01 -7.77 4.26
CA VAL A 126 -19.19 -7.94 5.13
C VAL A 126 -20.08 -6.72 4.92
N GLY A 127 -21.36 -6.92 4.64
CA GLY A 127 -22.31 -5.84 4.40
C GLY A 127 -22.42 -4.92 5.62
N GLY A 128 -22.40 -3.61 5.39
CA GLY A 128 -22.41 -2.58 6.43
C GLY A 128 -21.06 -2.33 7.09
N VAL A 129 -20.01 -3.10 6.76
CA VAL A 129 -18.64 -2.93 7.28
C VAL A 129 -17.76 -2.35 6.18
N PRO A 130 -17.22 -1.13 6.34
CA PRO A 130 -16.52 -0.42 5.26
C PRO A 130 -15.06 -0.85 5.12
N PHE A 131 -14.78 -2.15 5.24
CA PHE A 131 -13.46 -2.73 5.18
C PHE A 131 -13.45 -4.00 4.33
N LEU A 132 -12.43 -4.12 3.49
CA LEU A 132 -11.98 -5.39 2.96
C LEU A 132 -11.03 -6.02 3.96
N ARG A 133 -11.32 -7.24 4.41
CA ARG A 133 -10.37 -8.07 5.16
C ARG A 133 -9.59 -8.94 4.20
N GLN A 134 -8.27 -8.83 4.27
CA GLN A 134 -7.33 -9.70 3.60
C GLN A 134 -6.57 -10.52 4.63
N THR A 135 -6.51 -11.83 4.44
CA THR A 135 -5.67 -12.74 5.24
C THR A 135 -4.77 -13.53 4.31
N HIS A 136 -3.46 -13.52 4.56
CA HIS A 136 -2.53 -14.42 3.88
C HIS A 136 -1.99 -15.44 4.87
N ARG A 137 -2.10 -16.71 4.49
CA ARG A 137 -1.56 -17.84 5.24
C ARG A 137 -0.38 -18.42 4.49
N ILE A 138 0.79 -18.41 5.12
CA ILE A 138 2.06 -18.87 4.57
C ILE A 138 2.45 -20.15 5.32
N GLU A 139 2.44 -21.28 4.63
CA GLU A 139 2.66 -22.62 5.22
C GLU A 139 3.94 -23.26 4.69
N GLY A 140 4.79 -23.74 5.58
CA GLY A 140 5.99 -24.50 5.23
C GLY A 140 7.12 -23.60 4.71
N GLY A 141 7.83 -24.12 3.71
CA GLY A 141 9.00 -23.47 3.11
C GLY A 141 10.27 -23.54 3.96
N SER A 142 11.26 -22.74 3.56
CA SER A 142 12.58 -22.71 4.18
C SER A 142 13.23 -21.33 4.05
N GLY A 143 14.13 -21.02 4.98
CA GLY A 143 14.84 -19.73 5.00
C GLY A 143 14.00 -18.62 5.63
N SER A 144 14.25 -17.38 5.22
CA SER A 144 13.46 -16.23 5.65
C SER A 144 12.43 -15.83 4.59
N LEU A 145 11.50 -14.92 4.90
CA LEU A 145 10.63 -14.29 3.91
C LEU A 145 10.25 -12.90 4.39
N THR A 146 10.62 -11.89 3.60
CA THR A 146 10.05 -10.54 3.72
C THR A 146 8.68 -10.51 3.04
N LEU A 147 7.77 -9.68 3.54
CA LEU A 147 6.42 -9.58 2.98
C LEU A 147 5.82 -8.21 3.29
N ALA A 148 5.01 -7.69 2.38
CA ALA A 148 4.14 -6.55 2.64
C ALA A 148 2.86 -6.62 1.80
N HIS A 149 1.76 -6.11 2.34
CA HIS A 149 0.65 -5.62 1.50
C HIS A 149 1.06 -4.28 0.89
N HIS A 150 0.45 -3.89 -0.23
CA HIS A 150 0.90 -2.72 -0.98
C HIS A 150 -0.28 -1.95 -1.60
N PRO A 151 -1.29 -1.52 -0.81
CA PRO A 151 -2.32 -0.64 -1.32
C PRO A 151 -1.72 0.69 -1.77
N MET A 152 -2.01 1.05 -3.01
CA MET A 152 -1.69 2.36 -3.56
C MET A 152 -2.96 3.20 -3.60
N ILE A 153 -2.88 4.40 -3.06
CA ILE A 153 -3.94 5.41 -3.13
C ILE A 153 -3.40 6.67 -3.80
N ARG A 154 -4.29 7.41 -4.46
CA ARG A 154 -3.95 8.70 -5.07
C ARG A 154 -4.65 9.83 -4.35
N PHE A 155 -3.97 10.97 -4.28
CA PHE A 155 -4.48 12.25 -3.83
C PHE A 155 -4.56 13.18 -5.03
N ALA A 156 -5.78 13.60 -5.40
CA ALA A 156 -6.02 14.58 -6.45
C ALA A 156 -5.74 16.02 -5.99
N GLY A 157 -5.61 16.23 -4.68
CA GLY A 157 -5.25 17.49 -4.08
C GLY A 157 -4.51 17.28 -2.77
N ARG A 158 -4.62 18.23 -1.86
CA ARG A 158 -4.05 18.11 -0.53
C ARG A 158 -4.74 17.00 0.27
N GLY A 159 -3.99 16.39 1.16
CA GLY A 159 -4.51 15.51 2.18
C GLY A 159 -3.59 15.43 3.39
N TRP A 160 -4.04 14.66 4.37
CA TRP A 160 -3.36 14.51 5.65
C TRP A 160 -3.20 13.05 5.99
N LEU A 161 -2.02 12.72 6.51
CA LEU A 161 -1.73 11.39 6.99
C LEU A 161 -1.70 11.39 8.51
N SER A 162 -2.11 10.29 9.11
CA SER A 162 -1.98 10.02 10.53
C SER A 162 -1.69 8.56 10.74
N PHE A 163 -1.00 8.22 11.83
CA PHE A 163 -0.48 6.88 12.05
C PHE A 163 -0.68 6.47 13.51
N SER A 164 -0.81 5.17 13.77
CA SER A 164 -0.59 4.62 15.11
C SER A 164 0.81 5.01 15.61
N PRO A 165 1.02 5.07 16.94
CA PRO A 165 2.32 5.45 17.51
C PRO A 165 3.50 4.71 16.87
N LYS A 166 4.52 5.46 16.45
CA LYS A 166 5.76 4.94 15.85
C LYS A 166 6.93 5.21 16.78
N ARG A 167 7.88 4.29 16.87
CA ARG A 167 9.13 4.50 17.62
C ARG A 167 10.23 5.13 16.77
N ALA A 168 10.15 4.96 15.45
CA ALA A 168 11.14 5.49 14.52
C ALA A 168 10.57 5.59 13.10
N ALA A 169 11.06 6.56 12.36
CA ALA A 169 11.01 6.65 10.91
C ALA A 169 12.43 6.51 10.36
N LEU A 170 12.59 5.61 9.38
CA LEU A 170 13.84 5.29 8.72
C LEU A 170 13.70 5.65 7.24
N THR A 171 14.38 6.69 6.77
CA THR A 171 14.31 7.07 5.35
C THR A 171 15.07 6.04 4.50
N GLY A 172 14.63 5.86 3.25
CA GLY A 172 15.16 4.89 2.31
C GLY A 172 16.65 5.06 2.05
N LEU A 173 17.31 3.96 1.70
CA LEU A 173 18.71 3.91 1.30
C LEU A 173 18.86 4.05 -0.22
N HIS A 174 17.92 3.49 -0.97
CA HIS A 174 17.86 3.48 -2.42
C HIS A 174 16.86 4.55 -2.86
N VAL A 175 17.38 5.68 -3.35
CA VAL A 175 16.58 6.82 -3.78
C VAL A 175 16.81 7.13 -5.25
N GLU A 176 15.82 7.74 -5.90
CA GLU A 176 15.97 8.28 -7.24
C GLU A 176 16.93 9.49 -7.20
N PRO A 177 18.10 9.43 -7.87
CA PRO A 177 19.13 10.46 -7.73
C PRO A 177 18.63 11.87 -8.09
N GLY A 178 18.74 12.81 -7.16
CA GLY A 178 18.28 14.20 -7.34
C GLY A 178 16.75 14.36 -7.38
N ARG A 179 16.01 13.29 -7.08
CA ARG A 179 14.54 13.23 -7.11
C ARG A 179 13.98 12.80 -5.76
N HIS A 180 14.66 13.06 -4.65
CA HIS A 180 14.20 12.74 -3.30
C HIS A 180 14.16 14.00 -2.42
N ARG A 181 13.19 14.07 -1.51
CA ARG A 181 13.08 15.17 -0.53
C ARG A 181 13.70 14.82 0.80
N LEU A 182 13.63 13.55 1.20
CA LEU A 182 14.21 13.05 2.43
C LEU A 182 15.72 12.83 2.27
N VAL A 183 16.47 13.01 3.36
CA VAL A 183 17.88 12.63 3.42
C VAL A 183 17.95 11.11 3.44
N PRO A 184 18.64 10.44 2.50
CA PRO A 184 18.75 8.99 2.49
C PRO A 184 19.42 8.43 3.75
N GLY A 185 18.94 7.30 4.27
CA GLY A 185 19.55 6.62 5.42
C GLY A 185 19.38 7.29 6.79
N ALA A 186 18.58 8.35 6.89
CA ALA A 186 18.32 9.07 8.13
C ALA A 186 17.33 8.34 9.05
N ARG A 187 17.44 8.58 10.35
CA ARG A 187 16.50 8.15 11.40
C ARG A 187 15.87 9.37 12.06
N SER A 188 14.58 9.32 12.34
CA SER A 188 13.86 10.33 13.15
C SER A 188 12.83 9.68 14.06
N GLU A 189 12.51 10.32 15.18
CA GLU A 189 11.35 9.99 16.03
C GLU A 189 10.21 11.01 15.83
N ASP A 190 10.52 12.18 15.26
CA ASP A 190 9.57 13.22 14.92
C ASP A 190 9.11 13.08 13.46
N LEU A 191 7.87 12.62 13.28
CA LEU A 191 7.25 12.45 11.96
C LEU A 191 6.83 13.80 11.33
N GLY A 192 6.75 14.87 12.12
CA GLY A 192 6.46 16.23 11.63
C GLY A 192 7.69 16.97 11.11
N ALA A 193 8.89 16.48 11.41
CA ALA A 193 10.14 17.12 11.05
C ALA A 193 11.24 16.11 10.66
N LEU A 194 10.96 15.26 9.67
CA LEU A 194 11.97 14.35 9.13
C LEU A 194 13.15 15.10 8.49
N PRO A 195 14.37 14.56 8.56
CA PRO A 195 15.52 15.11 7.84
C PRO A 195 15.27 15.14 6.32
N GLY A 196 15.21 16.34 5.74
CA GLY A 196 15.09 16.55 4.29
C GLY A 196 16.24 17.35 3.72
N VAL A 197 16.51 17.14 2.42
CA VAL A 197 17.63 17.75 1.68
C VAL A 197 17.50 19.28 1.62
N GLY A 198 16.26 19.79 1.64
CA GLY A 198 15.94 21.23 1.63
C GLY A 198 15.40 21.78 2.95
N GLY A 199 15.51 21.03 4.05
CA GLY A 199 14.89 21.35 5.34
C GLY A 199 13.99 20.23 5.85
N ALA A 200 13.38 20.44 7.02
CA ALA A 200 12.51 19.45 7.65
C ALA A 200 11.27 19.15 6.79
N VAL A 201 10.89 17.86 6.72
CA VAL A 201 9.72 17.39 5.96
C VAL A 201 8.72 16.75 6.92
N SER A 202 7.48 17.24 6.91
CA SER A 202 6.38 16.62 7.64
C SER A 202 5.78 15.47 6.84
N LEU A 203 5.46 14.36 7.52
CA LEU A 203 4.64 13.28 6.96
C LEU A 203 3.14 13.52 7.12
N PHE A 204 2.72 14.50 7.93
CA PHE A 204 1.30 14.72 8.22
C PHE A 204 0.54 15.41 7.09
N GLU A 205 1.24 15.81 6.02
CA GLU A 205 0.65 16.38 4.81
C GLU A 205 1.18 15.65 3.58
N TYR A 206 0.30 15.33 2.64
CA TYR A 206 0.65 14.68 1.39
C TYR A 206 -0.29 15.15 0.26
N PRO A 207 0.18 15.33 -0.98
CA PRO A 207 1.57 15.24 -1.45
C PRO A 207 2.48 16.31 -0.86
N GLN A 208 3.77 16.02 -0.66
CA GLN A 208 4.69 17.05 -0.19
C GLN A 208 4.94 18.11 -1.29
N GLY A 209 4.71 19.38 -0.97
CA GLY A 209 4.99 20.52 -1.85
C GLY A 209 3.75 21.17 -2.50
N ASP A 210 3.94 21.79 -3.66
CA ASP A 210 2.87 22.52 -4.36
C ASP A 210 1.87 21.55 -5.01
N TRP A 211 0.70 21.43 -4.37
CA TRP A 211 -0.38 20.53 -4.76
C TRP A 211 -1.08 20.96 -6.06
N ALA A 212 -0.91 22.21 -6.52
CA ALA A 212 -1.47 22.67 -7.79
C ALA A 212 -0.96 21.85 -8.99
N ALA A 213 0.22 21.23 -8.86
CA ALA A 213 0.83 20.37 -9.87
C ALA A 213 0.21 18.96 -9.99
N CYS A 214 -0.70 18.55 -9.09
CA CYS A 214 -1.29 17.20 -9.10
C CYS A 214 -2.47 17.04 -10.10
N GLY A 215 -3.00 18.16 -10.61
CA GLY A 215 -4.04 18.21 -11.65
C GLY A 215 -5.44 17.79 -11.18
N THR A 216 -6.50 18.42 -11.71
CA THR A 216 -7.90 18.08 -11.39
C THR A 216 -8.42 16.92 -12.24
N HIS A 217 -9.30 16.11 -11.66
CA HIS A 217 -9.85 14.82 -12.15
C HIS A 217 -10.50 14.75 -13.55
N ALA A 218 -10.57 15.83 -14.34
CA ALA A 218 -11.52 15.92 -15.45
C ALA A 218 -10.96 15.79 -16.89
N GLU A 219 -9.66 15.84 -17.14
CA GLU A 219 -9.13 15.86 -18.53
C GLU A 219 -7.83 15.03 -18.68
N PRO A 220 -7.54 14.49 -19.89
CA PRO A 220 -6.29 13.79 -20.15
C PRO A 220 -5.13 14.74 -19.96
N ILE A 221 -4.03 14.23 -19.41
CA ILE A 221 -2.83 14.99 -19.04
C ILE A 221 -2.17 15.58 -20.31
N HIS A 222 -2.68 16.71 -20.79
CA HIS A 222 -2.03 17.61 -21.73
C HIS A 222 -1.77 18.94 -21.03
N MET A 223 -0.74 18.91 -20.19
CA MET A 223 -0.09 20.11 -19.71
C MET A 223 0.87 20.59 -20.79
N SER A 224 0.98 21.90 -21.01
CA SER A 224 1.94 22.46 -21.98
C SER A 224 3.37 22.25 -21.47
N TYR A 225 4.10 21.35 -22.12
CA TYR A 225 5.48 21.00 -21.80
C TYR A 225 6.46 22.09 -22.28
N VAL A 226 7.47 22.40 -21.46
CA VAL A 226 8.60 23.21 -21.92
C VAL A 226 9.59 22.29 -22.61
N LYS A 227 9.88 22.54 -23.88
CA LYS A 227 10.96 21.85 -24.60
C LYS A 227 12.30 22.47 -24.20
N GLN A 228 13.15 21.70 -23.52
CA GLN A 228 14.56 22.05 -23.36
C GLN A 228 15.41 20.86 -23.84
N ASN A 229 16.32 21.12 -24.79
CA ASN A 229 17.20 20.11 -25.40
C ASN A 229 16.48 18.87 -25.98
N GLY A 230 15.28 19.05 -26.54
CA GLY A 230 14.51 17.96 -27.17
C GLY A 230 13.83 17.01 -26.18
N ARG A 231 13.87 17.28 -24.87
CA ARG A 231 13.09 16.60 -23.84
C ARG A 231 11.87 17.44 -23.48
N GLU A 232 10.69 16.81 -23.43
CA GLU A 232 9.50 17.40 -22.81
C GLU A 232 9.69 17.31 -21.30
N LEU A 233 9.95 18.45 -20.67
CA LEU A 233 9.87 18.55 -19.22
C LEU A 233 8.45 19.03 -18.88
N GLY A 234 7.89 18.46 -17.82
CA GLY A 234 6.66 18.97 -17.20
C GLY A 234 6.76 20.48 -16.92
N PRO A 235 5.64 21.13 -16.52
CA PRO A 235 5.63 22.57 -16.25
C PRO A 235 6.76 22.97 -15.30
N ALA A 236 7.16 24.24 -15.37
CA ALA A 236 8.12 24.87 -14.46
C ALA A 236 7.57 24.96 -13.02
N GLY A 237 7.33 23.82 -12.39
CA GLY A 237 7.12 23.66 -10.96
C GLY A 237 8.36 23.04 -10.31
N PRO A 238 8.41 22.89 -8.98
CA PRO A 238 9.47 22.14 -8.33
C PRO A 238 9.58 20.75 -8.97
N LEU A 239 10.82 20.30 -9.19
CA LEU A 239 11.11 18.96 -9.67
C LEU A 239 10.30 17.95 -8.83
N GLY A 240 9.61 17.02 -9.51
CA GLY A 240 8.89 15.94 -8.83
C GLY A 240 9.83 15.10 -7.99
N HIS A 241 9.28 14.31 -7.07
CA HIS A 241 10.07 13.48 -6.16
C HIS A 241 9.52 12.06 -6.05
N GLU A 242 10.42 11.14 -5.74
CA GLU A 242 10.18 9.80 -5.23
C GLU A 242 10.90 9.68 -3.90
N ASP A 243 10.14 9.39 -2.85
CA ASP A 243 10.70 9.09 -1.55
C ASP A 243 10.21 7.72 -1.08
N PHE A 244 11.01 7.11 -0.23
CA PHE A 244 10.66 5.88 0.48
C PHE A 244 11.08 6.03 1.93
N LEU A 245 10.27 5.54 2.85
CA LEU A 245 10.66 5.43 4.25
C LEU A 245 9.93 4.28 4.93
N THR A 246 10.44 3.85 6.07
CA THR A 246 9.90 2.79 6.91
C THR A 246 9.56 3.35 8.29
N LEU A 247 8.30 3.23 8.68
CA LEU A 247 7.81 3.55 10.01
C LEU A 247 7.81 2.27 10.85
N VAL A 248 8.53 2.27 11.97
CA VAL A 248 8.58 1.15 12.90
C VAL A 248 7.53 1.36 13.99
N GLU A 249 6.63 0.39 14.17
CA GLU A 249 5.56 0.46 15.16
C GLU A 249 6.11 0.60 16.59
N ALA A 250 5.46 1.42 17.41
CA ALA A 250 5.77 1.50 18.84
C ALA A 250 5.56 0.13 19.53
N ALA A 251 6.31 -0.12 20.61
CA ALA A 251 6.20 -1.38 21.35
C ALA A 251 4.87 -1.44 22.09
N GLY A 252 4.22 -2.61 22.10
CA GLY A 252 3.00 -2.84 22.88
C GLY A 252 1.72 -2.28 22.25
N SER A 253 1.76 -1.70 21.04
CA SER A 253 0.57 -1.33 20.28
C SER A 253 -0.19 -2.59 19.82
N GLY A 254 -1.46 -2.71 20.22
CA GLY A 254 -2.33 -3.83 19.80
C GLY A 254 -2.98 -3.64 18.43
N LEU A 255 -2.95 -2.42 17.88
CA LEU A 255 -3.49 -2.09 16.57
C LEU A 255 -2.54 -1.11 15.87
N GLY A 256 -2.04 -1.51 14.71
CA GLY A 256 -1.30 -0.64 13.81
C GLY A 256 -2.28 -0.03 12.81
N TRP A 257 -2.14 1.27 12.53
CA TRP A 257 -3.01 1.93 11.57
C TRP A 257 -2.33 3.07 10.82
N THR A 258 -2.80 3.28 9.59
CA THR A 258 -2.55 4.46 8.76
C THR A 258 -3.89 5.04 8.32
N ALA A 259 -4.08 6.34 8.54
CA ALA A 259 -5.25 7.10 8.12
C ALA A 259 -4.83 8.13 7.07
N ALA A 260 -5.50 8.14 5.93
CA ALA A 260 -5.29 9.09 4.84
C ALA A 260 -6.58 9.86 4.56
N LEU A 261 -6.62 11.12 5.00
CA LEU A 261 -7.70 12.07 4.74
C LEU A 261 -7.43 12.78 3.41
N ARG A 262 -8.29 12.58 2.42
CA ARG A 262 -8.12 13.17 1.08
C ARG A 262 -9.13 14.30 0.88
N GLU A 263 -8.64 15.53 0.71
CA GLU A 263 -9.51 16.72 0.67
C GLU A 263 -10.36 16.76 -0.61
N ALA A 264 -9.76 16.48 -1.77
CA ALA A 264 -10.44 16.58 -3.06
C ALA A 264 -11.43 15.43 -3.29
N GLU A 265 -11.05 14.23 -2.85
CA GLU A 265 -11.89 13.03 -2.88
C GLU A 265 -12.92 13.04 -1.76
N ASP A 266 -12.76 13.90 -0.75
CA ASP A 266 -13.57 14.06 0.46
C ASP A 266 -13.85 12.74 1.20
N ASP A 267 -12.81 11.91 1.35
CA ASP A 267 -12.86 10.63 2.05
C ASP A 267 -11.71 10.43 3.03
N LEU A 268 -11.84 9.36 3.82
CA LEU A 268 -10.84 8.84 4.74
C LEU A 268 -10.57 7.39 4.34
N VAL A 269 -9.34 7.09 3.92
CA VAL A 269 -8.85 5.72 3.76
C VAL A 269 -8.19 5.28 5.05
N LEU A 270 -8.52 4.06 5.50
CA LEU A 270 -7.95 3.44 6.69
C LEU A 270 -7.31 2.11 6.33
N VAL A 271 -6.09 1.94 6.80
CA VAL A 271 -5.32 0.70 6.70
C VAL A 271 -5.01 0.22 8.10
N LEU A 272 -5.38 -1.01 8.45
CA LEU A 272 -5.18 -1.58 9.78
C LEU A 272 -4.42 -2.91 9.71
N LYS A 273 -3.57 -3.15 10.71
CA LYS A 273 -2.77 -4.37 10.85
C LYS A 273 -2.60 -4.75 12.32
N ASP A 274 -2.12 -5.97 12.54
CA ASP A 274 -1.50 -6.38 13.81
C ASP A 274 0.00 -6.05 13.77
N PRO A 275 0.52 -5.13 14.62
CA PRO A 275 1.95 -4.82 14.70
C PRO A 275 2.85 -6.01 15.06
N ALA A 276 2.31 -7.08 15.67
CA ALA A 276 3.07 -8.30 15.94
C ALA A 276 3.28 -9.13 14.66
N GLU A 277 2.37 -9.07 13.70
CA GLU A 277 2.46 -9.74 12.40
C GLU A 277 3.22 -8.89 11.38
N LEU A 278 2.92 -7.58 11.35
CA LEU A 278 3.42 -6.60 10.39
C LEU A 278 4.00 -5.37 11.14
N PRO A 279 5.24 -5.47 11.66
CA PRO A 279 5.81 -4.48 12.60
C PRO A 279 6.25 -3.17 11.96
N VAL A 280 6.18 -3.05 10.63
CA VAL A 280 6.55 -1.83 9.91
C VAL A 280 5.48 -1.41 8.90
N THR A 281 5.40 -0.12 8.64
CA THR A 281 4.69 0.46 7.50
C THR A 281 5.71 1.17 6.64
N MET A 282 5.93 0.73 5.40
CA MET A 282 6.69 1.53 4.45
C MET A 282 5.76 2.48 3.70
N LEU A 283 6.26 3.66 3.38
CA LEU A 283 5.55 4.63 2.56
C LEU A 283 6.36 4.86 1.30
N TRP A 284 5.79 4.48 0.15
CA TRP A 284 6.29 4.89 -1.16
C TRP A 284 5.56 6.17 -1.58
N LEU A 285 6.30 7.26 -1.70
CA LEU A 285 5.77 8.58 -2.01
C LEU A 285 6.15 8.95 -3.43
N SER A 286 5.21 8.79 -4.34
CA SER A 286 5.46 9.04 -5.76
C SER A 286 4.76 10.31 -6.22
N ASN A 287 5.57 11.30 -6.60
CA ASN A 287 5.10 12.61 -7.02
C ASN A 287 5.86 13.15 -8.23
N GLY A 288 5.91 12.31 -9.27
CA GLY A 288 6.46 12.65 -10.58
C GLY A 288 7.98 12.78 -10.60
N GLY A 289 8.68 12.06 -9.71
CA GLY A 289 10.15 12.09 -9.66
C GLY A 289 10.82 11.16 -10.68
N ARG A 290 10.12 10.13 -11.16
CA ARG A 290 10.61 9.23 -12.23
C ARG A 290 10.29 9.77 -13.61
N ASP A 291 11.32 10.24 -14.32
CA ASP A 291 11.19 10.77 -15.69
C ASP A 291 11.17 9.68 -16.77
N ALA A 292 11.69 8.49 -16.47
CA ALA A 292 11.76 7.40 -17.44
C ALA A 292 10.38 6.77 -17.67
N ALA A 293 10.13 6.32 -18.92
CA ALA A 293 8.94 5.54 -19.23
C ALA A 293 8.89 4.26 -18.38
N PRO A 294 7.70 3.82 -17.94
CA PRO A 294 6.38 4.40 -18.23
C PRO A 294 5.92 5.50 -17.23
N TRP A 295 6.76 5.92 -16.28
CA TRP A 295 6.38 6.92 -15.29
C TRP A 295 6.24 8.32 -15.89
N ASP A 296 7.14 8.69 -16.82
CA ASP A 296 7.12 9.92 -17.63
C ASP A 296 6.91 11.22 -16.81
N GLY A 297 7.27 11.23 -15.53
CA GLY A 297 7.01 12.34 -14.59
C GLY A 297 5.52 12.61 -14.32
N ARG A 298 4.63 11.67 -14.71
CA ARG A 298 3.16 11.77 -14.66
C ARG A 298 2.52 10.99 -13.52
N HIS A 299 3.25 10.11 -12.85
CA HIS A 299 2.78 9.40 -11.66
C HIS A 299 2.86 10.33 -10.43
N ARG A 300 1.75 11.02 -10.14
CA ARG A 300 1.72 12.15 -9.17
C ARG A 300 0.67 11.96 -8.07
N GLY A 301 1.07 12.35 -6.86
CA GLY A 301 0.26 12.28 -5.65
C GLY A 301 -0.14 10.86 -5.29
N VAL A 302 0.72 9.87 -5.53
CA VAL A 302 0.44 8.46 -5.24
C VAL A 302 1.23 8.01 -4.01
N LEU A 303 0.50 7.48 -3.04
CA LEU A 303 1.03 6.91 -1.81
C LEU A 303 0.84 5.40 -1.82
N GLY A 304 1.95 4.65 -1.77
CA GLY A 304 1.94 3.25 -1.33
C GLY A 304 1.95 3.21 0.20
N ILE A 305 0.98 2.51 0.79
CA ILE A 305 0.94 2.23 2.24
C ILE A 305 1.29 0.76 2.42
N GLU A 306 2.52 0.46 2.77
CA GLU A 306 3.05 -0.89 2.65
C GLU A 306 3.26 -1.51 4.02
N ASP A 307 2.21 -2.11 4.56
CA ASP A 307 2.27 -2.78 5.86
C ASP A 307 2.94 -4.14 5.74
N GLY A 308 4.04 -4.32 6.47
CA GLY A 308 4.98 -5.39 6.19
C GLY A 308 5.80 -5.88 7.37
N ILE A 309 6.55 -6.93 7.08
CA ILE A 309 7.66 -7.46 7.86
C ILE A 309 8.89 -7.52 6.93
N THR A 310 9.68 -6.44 6.96
CA THR A 310 10.78 -6.19 6.01
C THR A 310 11.93 -5.43 6.70
N ALA A 311 13.08 -5.31 6.04
CA ALA A 311 14.17 -4.41 6.43
C ALA A 311 14.12 -3.08 5.65
N GLY A 312 12.94 -2.51 5.46
CA GLY A 312 12.72 -1.33 4.61
C GLY A 312 12.93 -1.65 3.14
N ASP A 313 13.71 -0.83 2.44
CA ASP A 313 14.07 -0.99 1.03
C ASP A 313 15.33 -1.85 0.81
N GLU A 314 15.78 -2.55 1.85
CA GLU A 314 16.86 -3.54 1.75
C GLU A 314 16.33 -4.92 1.31
N GLY A 315 17.23 -5.75 0.80
CA GLY A 315 16.93 -7.10 0.34
C GLY A 315 16.66 -8.09 1.47
N ASN A 316 16.13 -9.26 1.11
CA ASN A 316 15.78 -10.32 2.04
C ASN A 316 16.99 -10.86 2.84
N ARG A 317 18.21 -10.79 2.31
CA ARG A 317 19.43 -11.19 3.05
C ARG A 317 19.70 -10.27 4.23
N ALA A 318 19.58 -8.96 4.03
CA ALA A 318 19.71 -7.96 5.11
C ALA A 318 18.59 -8.14 6.14
N ALA A 319 17.37 -8.42 5.67
CA ALA A 319 16.23 -8.69 6.52
C ALA A 319 16.38 -9.89 7.46
N ALA A 320 17.20 -10.89 7.10
CA ALA A 320 17.51 -12.04 7.96
C ALA A 320 18.68 -11.80 8.92
N GLY A 321 19.36 -10.66 8.84
CA GLY A 321 20.55 -10.33 9.61
C GLY A 321 20.45 -9.00 10.35
N VAL A 322 21.59 -8.32 10.49
CA VAL A 322 21.66 -6.98 11.08
C VAL A 322 21.15 -5.96 10.07
N ASN A 323 20.13 -5.20 10.45
CA ASN A 323 19.54 -4.14 9.64
C ASN A 323 18.93 -3.05 10.52
N ARG A 324 18.52 -1.94 9.92
CA ARG A 324 18.02 -0.75 10.63
C ARG A 324 16.68 -1.00 11.33
N VAL A 325 15.80 -1.83 10.76
CA VAL A 325 14.51 -2.20 11.39
C VAL A 325 14.73 -3.07 12.63
N ALA A 326 15.61 -4.07 12.53
CA ALA A 326 15.97 -4.93 13.66
C ALA A 326 16.65 -4.16 14.80
N ALA A 327 17.44 -3.12 14.47
CA ALA A 327 18.04 -2.23 15.46
C ALA A 327 17.00 -1.44 16.29
N GLU A 328 15.81 -1.20 15.75
CA GLU A 328 14.68 -0.61 16.47
C GLU A 328 13.88 -1.65 17.30
N GLY A 329 14.29 -2.91 17.28
CA GLY A 329 13.64 -4.00 18.02
C GLY A 329 12.40 -4.58 17.33
N ALA A 330 12.26 -4.39 16.02
CA ALA A 330 11.19 -4.99 15.21
C ALA A 330 11.70 -6.20 14.42
N ALA A 331 10.84 -7.20 14.19
CA ALA A 331 11.16 -8.30 13.29
C ALA A 331 11.20 -7.79 11.84
N SER A 332 12.16 -8.25 11.05
CA SER A 332 12.35 -7.82 9.65
C SER A 332 12.09 -8.92 8.62
N CYS A 333 11.85 -10.16 9.05
CA CYS A 333 11.41 -11.24 8.15
C CYS A 333 10.70 -12.35 8.92
N LEU A 334 9.85 -13.12 8.22
CA LEU A 334 9.31 -14.38 8.70
C LEU A 334 10.38 -15.47 8.60
N ALA A 335 10.48 -16.34 9.60
CA ALA A 335 11.28 -17.57 9.49
C ALA A 335 10.40 -18.69 8.92
N LEU A 336 10.72 -19.22 7.75
CA LEU A 336 10.02 -20.34 7.12
C LEU A 336 10.63 -21.68 7.56
N ALA A 337 9.77 -22.68 7.80
CA ALA A 337 10.20 -24.03 8.16
C ALA A 337 9.10 -25.05 7.84
N PRO A 338 9.43 -26.33 7.59
CA PRO A 338 8.44 -27.38 7.45
C PRO A 338 7.46 -27.42 8.64
N GLY A 339 6.16 -27.48 8.35
CA GLY A 339 5.10 -27.49 9.36
C GLY A 339 4.82 -26.15 10.06
N ARG A 340 5.61 -25.10 9.80
CA ARG A 340 5.37 -23.76 10.34
C ARG A 340 4.30 -23.05 9.52
N VAL A 341 3.50 -22.25 10.20
CA VAL A 341 2.43 -21.46 9.59
C VAL A 341 2.53 -20.03 10.11
N HIS A 342 2.54 -19.09 9.20
CA HIS A 342 2.33 -17.66 9.48
C HIS A 342 0.98 -17.24 8.94
N VAL A 343 0.29 -16.37 9.68
CA VAL A 343 -0.94 -15.74 9.23
C VAL A 343 -0.71 -14.24 9.35
N VAL A 344 -0.94 -13.50 8.27
CA VAL A 344 -0.86 -12.05 8.24
C VAL A 344 -2.20 -11.48 7.84
N ARG A 345 -2.69 -10.51 8.61
CA ARG A 345 -4.02 -9.91 8.45
C ARG A 345 -3.90 -8.42 8.17
N HIS A 346 -4.75 -7.95 7.27
CA HIS A 346 -4.75 -6.57 6.81
C HIS A 346 -6.18 -6.14 6.49
N LEU A 347 -6.58 -4.97 7.00
CA LEU A 347 -7.86 -4.36 6.68
C LEU A 347 -7.62 -3.09 5.88
N LEU A 348 -8.26 -2.99 4.71
CA LEU A 348 -8.28 -1.79 3.89
C LEU A 348 -9.73 -1.30 3.78
N GLY A 349 -9.99 -0.08 4.26
CA GLY A 349 -11.32 0.50 4.26
C GLY A 349 -11.34 1.94 3.82
N ALA A 350 -12.52 2.43 3.46
CA ALA A 350 -12.73 3.84 3.15
C ALA A 350 -14.13 4.31 3.53
N VAL A 351 -14.21 5.51 4.09
CA VAL A 351 -15.46 6.16 4.52
C VAL A 351 -15.47 7.63 4.12
N PRO A 352 -16.64 8.30 4.04
CA PRO A 352 -16.69 9.73 3.83
C PRO A 352 -15.89 10.46 4.90
N ARG A 353 -15.18 11.52 4.50
CA ARG A 353 -14.39 12.31 5.43
C ARG A 353 -15.33 13.02 6.41
N PRO A 354 -15.13 12.89 7.73
CA PRO A 354 -15.89 13.70 8.67
C PRO A 354 -15.62 15.19 8.43
N ALA A 355 -16.67 16.01 8.48
CA ALA A 355 -16.59 17.41 8.07
C ALA A 355 -15.49 18.17 8.81
N GLY A 356 -14.62 18.84 8.05
CA GLY A 356 -13.54 19.67 8.58
C GLY A 356 -12.34 18.90 9.16
N TRP A 357 -12.33 17.57 9.12
CA TRP A 357 -11.20 16.81 9.65
C TRP A 357 -9.97 16.93 8.75
N THR A 358 -8.85 17.20 9.40
CA THR A 358 -7.49 17.24 8.82
C THR A 358 -6.51 16.39 9.64
N LEU A 359 -6.99 15.67 10.66
CA LEU A 359 -6.16 14.88 11.56
C LEU A 359 -7.01 13.76 12.18
N VAL A 360 -6.45 12.55 12.22
CA VAL A 360 -6.94 11.45 13.06
C VAL A 360 -5.93 11.24 14.18
N THR A 361 -6.34 11.41 15.42
CA THR A 361 -5.47 11.30 16.60
C THR A 361 -5.49 9.92 17.23
N ASP A 362 -6.59 9.18 17.07
CA ASP A 362 -6.74 7.83 17.62
C ASP A 362 -7.68 6.98 16.78
N VAL A 363 -7.39 5.68 16.76
CA VAL A 363 -8.22 4.63 16.17
C VAL A 363 -8.24 3.46 17.13
N ARG A 364 -9.43 3.08 17.61
CA ARG A 364 -9.59 2.00 18.59
C ARG A 364 -10.77 1.10 18.25
N VAL A 365 -10.62 -0.19 18.53
CA VAL A 365 -11.71 -1.15 18.46
C VAL A 365 -12.56 -1.07 19.73
N ALA A 366 -13.88 -1.02 19.56
CA ALA A 366 -14.86 -0.98 20.64
C ALA A 366 -16.02 -1.94 20.33
N GLY A 367 -15.77 -3.24 20.52
CA GLY A 367 -16.72 -4.30 20.12
C GLY A 367 -16.85 -4.35 18.61
N GLU A 368 -18.08 -4.29 18.10
CA GLU A 368 -18.40 -4.32 16.66
C GLU A 368 -18.24 -2.94 15.97
N LYS A 369 -17.47 -2.03 16.59
CA LYS A 369 -17.23 -0.68 16.07
C LYS A 369 -15.75 -0.35 16.07
N LEU A 370 -15.33 0.39 15.05
CA LEU A 370 -14.06 1.10 15.04
C LEU A 370 -14.36 2.58 15.34
N VAL A 371 -13.80 3.09 16.43
CA VAL A 371 -13.95 4.49 16.84
C VAL A 371 -12.72 5.26 16.37
N LEU A 372 -12.99 6.33 15.63
CA LEU A 372 -12.00 7.27 15.10
C LEU A 372 -12.12 8.57 15.88
N THR A 373 -11.01 9.08 16.38
CA THR A 373 -10.95 10.40 17.03
C THR A 373 -10.18 11.36 16.11
N GLY A 374 -10.73 12.54 15.86
CA GLY A 374 -10.09 13.57 15.06
C GLY A 374 -10.34 14.98 15.60
N ALA A 375 -9.92 15.99 14.83
CA ALA A 375 -9.96 17.40 15.25
C ALA A 375 -11.36 17.93 15.63
N GLY A 376 -12.43 17.26 15.19
CA GLY A 376 -13.82 17.65 15.46
C GLY A 376 -14.62 16.72 16.37
N GLY A 377 -13.99 15.70 16.97
CA GLY A 377 -14.65 14.75 17.88
C GLY A 377 -14.45 13.28 17.49
N GLU A 378 -15.38 12.42 17.91
CA GLU A 378 -15.37 10.98 17.58
C GLU A 378 -16.41 10.64 16.51
N VAL A 379 -16.03 9.74 15.59
CA VAL A 379 -16.95 9.06 14.67
C VAL A 379 -16.76 7.56 14.84
N SER A 380 -17.82 6.77 14.68
CA SER A 380 -17.73 5.31 14.71
C SER A 380 -18.23 4.71 13.41
N VAL A 381 -17.55 3.67 12.95
CA VAL A 381 -17.95 2.84 11.81
C VAL A 381 -18.08 1.39 12.25
N ALA A 382 -18.87 0.59 11.54
CA ALA A 382 -18.98 -0.82 11.87
C ALA A 382 -17.63 -1.53 11.68
N TYR A 383 -17.36 -2.54 12.49
CA TYR A 383 -16.11 -3.28 12.48
C TYR A 383 -16.38 -4.77 12.65
N ALA A 384 -15.84 -5.56 11.72
CA ALA A 384 -15.83 -7.02 11.76
C ALA A 384 -14.42 -7.54 11.47
N GLY A 385 -13.43 -6.94 12.15
CA GLY A 385 -12.03 -7.26 11.96
C GLY A 385 -11.48 -8.20 13.04
N PRO A 386 -10.26 -8.72 12.81
CA PRO A 386 -9.65 -9.73 13.65
C PRO A 386 -8.77 -9.17 14.80
N PHE A 387 -8.72 -7.85 14.98
CA PHE A 387 -7.81 -7.15 15.91
C PHE A 387 -8.50 -6.75 17.22
#